data_AF-A0A4Y9KPH1-F1
#
_entry.id   AF-A0A4Y9KPH1-F1
#
_cell.length_a   1.000
_cell.length_b   1.000
_cell.length_c   1.000
_cell.angle_alpha   90.00
_cell.angle_beta   90.00
_cell.angle_gamma   90.00
#
_symmetry.space_group_name_H-M   'P 1'
#
loop_
_entity.id
_entity.type
_entity.pdbx_description
1 polymer ?
#
loop_
_entity_poly.entity_id
_entity_poly.type
_entity_poly.pdbx_seq_one_letter_code
_entity_poly.pdbx_strand_id
1 'polypeptide(L)'
;GSERRLTRWEHEHLLEAVQHRLDANPHAMRQRRETVEHPFGTMKARMGATHFLTKTLPKVAAEMALSVLAYNLTRVMNIVGIKPLMAAIAA
;
A
#
# COMPACT_ATOMS: atom_id res chain seq x y z
N GLY A 1 23.50 -25.66 35.38
CA GLY A 1 23.57 -25.80 33.92
C GLY A 1 23.31 -24.44 33.30
N SER A 2 23.85 -24.17 32.11
CA SER A 2 23.56 -22.92 31.39
C SER A 2 22.11 -22.93 30.92
N GLU A 3 21.21 -22.33 31.68
CA GLU A 3 19.81 -22.21 31.27
C GLU A 3 19.69 -21.14 30.18
N ARG A 4 19.05 -21.52 29.06
CA ARG A 4 18.77 -20.61 27.95
C ARG A 4 17.58 -19.72 28.33
N ARG A 5 17.83 -18.44 28.60
CA ARG A 5 16.77 -17.42 28.70
C ARG A 5 16.38 -16.95 27.31
N LEU A 6 15.09 -17.00 27.02
CA LEU A 6 14.49 -16.48 25.80
C LEU A 6 13.53 -15.36 26.20
N THR A 7 13.76 -14.15 25.70
CA THR A 7 12.84 -13.02 25.86
C THR A 7 11.90 -13.00 24.67
N ARG A 8 10.60 -13.18 24.92
CA ARG A 8 9.55 -13.05 23.92
C ARG A 8 8.87 -11.70 24.04
N TRP A 9 8.46 -11.14 22.92
CA TRP A 9 7.59 -9.98 22.92
C TRP A 9 6.16 -10.42 23.25
N GLU A 10 5.41 -9.61 24.03
CA GLU A 10 4.03 -9.93 24.42
C GLU A 10 3.13 -10.29 23.23
N HIS A 11 3.37 -9.65 22.08
CA HIS A 11 2.58 -9.86 20.87
C HIS A 11 3.32 -10.66 19.79
N GLU A 12 4.29 -11.49 20.16
CA GLU A 12 5.02 -12.35 19.21
C GLU A 12 4.10 -13.28 18.40
N HIS A 13 2.95 -13.66 18.97
CA HIS A 13 1.90 -14.41 18.26
C HIS A 13 1.40 -13.68 17.00
N LEU A 14 1.47 -12.34 16.94
CA LEU A 14 1.13 -11.58 15.73
C LEU A 14 2.16 -11.80 14.62
N LEU A 15 3.46 -11.88 14.98
CA LEU A 15 4.53 -12.16 14.03
C LEU A 15 4.44 -13.61 13.54
N GLU A 16 4.17 -14.56 14.44
CA GLU A 16 3.92 -15.96 14.09
C GLU A 16 2.73 -16.10 13.13
N ALA A 17 1.63 -15.36 13.36
CA ALA A 17 0.48 -15.35 12.47
C ALA A 17 0.78 -14.73 11.09
N VAL A 18 1.61 -13.69 11.03
CA VAL A 18 2.11 -13.14 9.75
C VAL A 18 2.97 -14.18 9.04
N GLN A 19 3.89 -14.83 9.76
CA GLN A 19 4.78 -15.85 9.19
C GLN A 19 3.99 -17.03 8.61
N HIS A 20 3.02 -17.57 9.36
CA HIS A 20 2.15 -18.65 8.89
C HIS A 20 1.41 -18.27 7.59
N ARG A 21 0.95 -17.03 7.45
CA ARG A 21 0.31 -16.55 6.21
C ARG A 21 1.30 -16.45 5.03
N LEU A 22 2.54 -16.05 5.30
CA LEU A 22 3.59 -15.98 4.28
C LEU A 22 4.06 -17.38 3.84
N ASP A 23 4.16 -18.32 4.78
CA ASP A 23 4.51 -19.71 4.49
C ASP A 23 3.42 -20.40 3.66
N ALA A 24 2.14 -20.13 3.98
CA ALA A 24 0.99 -20.63 3.22
C ALA A 24 0.87 -20.02 1.81
N ASN A 25 1.48 -18.84 1.55
CA ASN A 25 1.52 -18.21 0.25
C ASN A 25 2.94 -17.66 -0.08
N PRO A 26 3.86 -18.52 -0.53
CA PRO A 26 5.24 -18.13 -0.82
C PRO A 26 5.40 -17.02 -1.86
N HIS A 27 4.38 -16.79 -2.70
CA HIS A 27 4.39 -15.75 -3.73
C HIS A 27 3.88 -14.39 -3.24
N ALA A 28 3.32 -14.30 -2.02
CA ALA A 28 2.69 -13.08 -1.50
C ALA A 28 3.60 -11.86 -1.56
N MET A 29 4.88 -12.01 -1.17
CA MET A 29 5.84 -10.90 -1.19
C MET A 29 6.22 -10.47 -2.61
N ARG A 30 6.28 -11.42 -3.57
CA ARG A 30 6.51 -11.10 -4.98
C ARG A 30 5.32 -10.33 -5.55
N GLN A 31 4.11 -10.82 -5.33
CA GLN A 31 2.89 -10.15 -5.78
C GLN A 31 2.78 -8.75 -5.19
N ARG A 32 3.09 -8.58 -3.90
CA ARG A 32 3.11 -7.27 -3.24
C ARG A 32 4.06 -6.29 -3.94
N ARG A 33 5.31 -6.73 -4.20
CA ARG A 33 6.31 -5.93 -4.91
C ARG A 33 5.83 -5.47 -6.29
N GLU A 34 5.18 -6.36 -7.01
CA GLU A 34 4.73 -6.11 -8.39
C GLU A 34 3.46 -5.27 -8.46
N THR A 35 2.55 -5.40 -7.49
CA THR A 35 1.21 -4.82 -7.58
C THR A 35 1.02 -3.54 -6.77
N VAL A 36 1.62 -3.43 -5.58
CA VAL A 36 1.32 -2.33 -4.65
C VAL A 36 2.53 -1.46 -4.32
N GLU A 37 3.74 -2.02 -4.25
CA GLU A 37 4.91 -1.24 -3.80
C GLU A 37 5.23 -0.09 -4.74
N HIS A 38 5.19 -0.31 -6.05
CA HIS A 38 5.43 0.75 -7.03
C HIS A 38 4.36 1.88 -6.99
N PRO A 39 3.04 1.58 -7.00
CA PRO A 39 2.01 2.59 -6.77
C PRO A 39 2.20 3.41 -5.50
N PHE A 40 2.41 2.74 -4.35
CA PHE A 40 2.61 3.43 -3.08
C PHE A 40 3.89 4.26 -3.07
N GLY A 41 4.97 3.79 -3.71
CA GLY A 41 6.21 4.55 -3.86
C GLY A 41 6.00 5.85 -4.62
N THR A 42 5.26 5.80 -5.74
CA THR A 42 4.95 6.98 -6.55
C THR A 42 4.04 7.95 -5.81
N MET A 43 2.98 7.46 -5.16
CA MET A 43 2.07 8.31 -4.38
C MET A 43 2.82 9.02 -3.26
N LYS A 44 3.62 8.29 -2.46
CA LYS A 44 4.41 8.87 -1.37
C LYS A 44 5.43 9.90 -1.87
N ALA A 45 6.11 9.63 -2.99
CA ALA A 45 7.03 10.59 -3.58
C ALA A 45 6.31 11.90 -3.98
N ARG A 46 5.10 11.80 -4.55
CA ARG A 46 4.29 12.96 -4.94
C ARG A 46 3.71 13.73 -3.76
N MET A 47 3.34 13.03 -2.68
CA MET A 47 2.83 13.67 -1.45
C MET A 47 3.89 14.54 -0.75
N GLY A 48 5.16 14.43 -1.16
CA GLY A 48 6.28 14.88 -0.35
C GLY A 48 6.50 13.89 0.80
N ALA A 49 7.75 13.71 1.24
CA ALA A 49 8.07 12.86 2.40
C ALA A 49 7.57 13.47 3.74
N THR A 50 6.42 14.12 3.71
CA THR A 50 5.79 14.90 4.77
C THR A 50 4.56 14.18 5.30
N HIS A 51 4.06 14.65 6.44
CA HIS A 51 2.82 14.16 7.04
C HIS A 51 1.61 14.55 6.19
N PHE A 52 0.48 13.86 6.40
CA PHE A 52 -0.81 14.33 5.90
C PHE A 52 -1.08 15.75 6.40
N LEU A 53 -1.70 16.55 5.53
CA LEU A 53 -2.07 17.93 5.85
C LEU A 53 -3.25 17.99 6.83
N THR A 54 -4.13 16.99 6.77
CA THR A 54 -5.31 16.89 7.60
C THR A 54 -5.07 16.11 8.88
N LYS A 55 -5.94 16.35 9.89
CA LYS A 55 -5.95 15.63 11.16
C LYS A 55 -7.31 14.92 11.33
N THR A 56 -7.30 13.84 12.11
CA THR A 56 -8.41 12.88 12.33
C THR A 56 -8.62 11.88 11.19
N LEU A 57 -8.99 10.64 11.55
CA LEU A 57 -9.09 9.51 10.61
C LEU A 57 -9.99 9.80 9.39
N PRO A 58 -11.19 10.39 9.52
CA PRO A 58 -12.04 10.65 8.35
C PRO A 58 -11.41 11.61 7.34
N LYS A 59 -10.71 12.64 7.82
CA LYS A 59 -10.09 13.65 6.94
C LYS A 59 -8.83 13.09 6.28
N VAL A 60 -8.00 12.38 7.04
CA VAL A 60 -6.81 11.68 6.52
C VAL A 60 -7.19 10.64 5.48
N ALA A 61 -8.29 9.91 5.70
CA ALA A 61 -8.81 8.96 4.72
C ALA A 61 -9.21 9.64 3.40
N ALA A 62 -9.84 10.82 3.47
CA ALA A 62 -10.18 11.60 2.27
C ALA A 62 -8.92 12.07 1.52
N GLU A 63 -7.91 12.55 2.23
CA GLU A 63 -6.63 12.97 1.64
C GLU A 63 -5.89 11.81 0.94
N MET A 64 -5.87 10.63 1.57
CA MET A 64 -5.35 9.41 0.96
C MET A 64 -6.17 9.01 -0.27
N ALA A 65 -7.51 9.07 -0.20
CA ALA A 65 -8.38 8.73 -1.32
C ALA A 65 -8.15 9.63 -2.54
N LEU A 66 -7.96 10.94 -2.34
CA LEU A 66 -7.62 11.87 -3.42
C LEU A 66 -6.26 11.57 -4.03
N SER A 67 -5.27 11.21 -3.21
CA SER A 67 -3.93 10.83 -3.68
C SER A 67 -3.97 9.57 -4.55
N VAL A 68 -4.74 8.56 -4.12
CA VAL A 68 -5.00 7.33 -4.87
C VAL A 68 -5.73 7.61 -6.17
N LEU A 69 -6.77 8.46 -6.14
CA LEU A 69 -7.52 8.85 -7.33
C LEU A 69 -6.62 9.53 -8.37
N ALA A 70 -5.79 10.50 -7.94
CA ALA A 70 -4.86 11.19 -8.84
C ALA A 70 -3.84 10.22 -9.48
N TYR A 71 -3.31 9.26 -8.69
CA TYR A 71 -2.44 8.21 -9.23
C TYR A 71 -3.16 7.34 -10.25
N ASN A 72 -4.37 6.85 -9.92
CA ASN A 72 -5.16 5.99 -10.79
C ASN A 72 -5.51 6.68 -12.11
N LEU A 73 -5.90 7.96 -12.07
CA LEU A 73 -6.14 8.78 -13.26
C LEU A 73 -4.87 8.91 -14.12
N THR A 74 -3.73 9.20 -13.50
CA THR A 74 -2.45 9.25 -14.23
C THR A 74 -2.14 7.90 -14.89
N ARG A 75 -2.35 6.79 -14.15
CA ARG A 75 -2.05 5.45 -14.61
C ARG A 75 -2.95 5.02 -15.78
N VAL A 76 -4.26 5.25 -15.69
CA VAL A 76 -5.18 4.88 -16.77
C VAL A 76 -4.96 5.73 -18.01
N MET A 77 -4.66 7.03 -17.87
CA MET A 77 -4.28 7.88 -18.99
C MET A 77 -3.03 7.37 -19.70
N ASN A 78 -2.04 6.85 -18.97
CA ASN A 78 -0.82 6.29 -19.55
C ASN A 78 -1.02 4.92 -20.20
N ILE A 79 -1.91 4.08 -19.66
CA ILE A 79 -2.16 2.72 -20.19
C ILE A 79 -3.11 2.76 -21.39
N VAL A 80 -4.21 3.50 -21.29
CA VAL A 80 -5.30 3.49 -22.27
C VAL A 80 -5.18 4.65 -23.25
N GLY A 81 -4.63 5.79 -22.81
CA GLY A 81 -4.62 7.05 -23.56
C GLY A 81 -5.77 7.98 -23.19
N ILE A 82 -5.55 9.29 -23.31
CA ILE A 82 -6.52 10.33 -22.88
C ILE A 82 -7.80 10.31 -23.72
N LYS A 83 -7.69 10.31 -25.05
CA LYS A 83 -8.86 10.32 -25.96
C LYS A 83 -9.80 9.11 -25.75
N PRO A 84 -9.32 7.85 -25.78
CA PRO A 84 -10.20 6.70 -25.54
C PRO A 84 -10.76 6.68 -24.11
N LEU A 85 -10.01 7.13 -23.10
CA LEU A 85 -10.52 7.27 -21.75
C LEU A 85 -11.70 8.26 -21.68
N MET A 86 -11.56 9.44 -22.29
CA MET A 86 -12.63 10.44 -22.31
C MET A 86 -13.89 9.93 -23.02
N ALA A 87 -13.73 9.20 -24.13
CA ALA A 87 -14.84 8.57 -24.82
C ALA A 87 -15.57 7.53 -23.93
N ALA A 88 -14.81 6.72 -23.17
CA ALA A 88 -15.37 5.72 -22.27
C ALA A 88 -16.11 6.32 -21.06
N ILE A 89 -15.70 7.50 -20.58
CA ILE A 89 -16.37 8.21 -19.46
C ILE A 89 -17.68 8.86 -19.90
N ALA A 90 -17.76 9.30 -21.16
CA ALA A 90 -18.94 9.99 -21.69
C ALA A 90 -20.08 9.05 -22.14
N ALA A 91 -19.79 7.74 -22.26
CA ALA A 91 -20.74 6.69 -22.63
C ALA A 91 -21.52 6.19 -21.41
#